data_AF-A0A535WPM8-F1
#
_entry.id   AF-A0A535WPM8-F1
#
_cell.length_a   1.000
_cell.length_b   1.000
_cell.length_c   1.000
_cell.angle_alpha   90.00
_cell.angle_beta   90.00
_cell.angle_gamma   90.00
#
_symmetry.space_group_name_H-M   'P 1'
#
loop_
_entity.id
_entity.type
_entity.pdbx_description
1 polymer ?
#
loop_
_entity_poly.entity_id
_entity_poly.type
_entity_poly.pdbx_seq_one_letter_code
_entity_poly.pdbx_strand_id
1 'polypeptide(L)' 'MSVEPLRGERRPGDVRRFTLDCAKADRVLGWRPATPFADGLRQTVDHYRRQADPRRYVEATPIVFH' A
#
# COMPACT_ATOMS: atom_id res chain seq x y z
N MET A 1 21.55 1.19 -5.80
CA MET A 1 20.99 2.41 -6.42
C MET A 1 19.88 2.91 -5.52
N SER A 2 20.06 4.04 -4.83
CA SER A 2 18.98 4.71 -4.11
C SER A 2 18.20 5.57 -5.11
N VAL A 3 16.89 5.40 -5.16
CA VAL A 3 16.00 6.27 -5.93
C VAL A 3 15.38 7.25 -4.95
N GLU A 4 15.61 8.54 -5.14
CA GLU A 4 14.99 9.57 -4.32
C GLU A 4 13.51 9.73 -4.71
N PRO A 5 12.57 9.67 -3.75
CA PRO A 5 11.16 9.84 -4.05
C PRO A 5 10.85 11.32 -4.36
N LEU A 6 10.20 11.54 -5.50
CA LEU A 6 9.60 12.82 -5.84
C LEU A 6 8.38 13.06 -4.95
N ARG A 7 8.37 14.19 -4.23
CA ARG A 7 7.27 14.59 -3.36
C ARG A 7 6.45 15.67 -4.07
N GLY A 8 5.19 15.34 -4.39
CA GLY A 8 4.23 16.31 -4.93
C GLY A 8 3.37 16.94 -3.84
N GLU A 9 2.52 17.89 -4.25
CA GLU A 9 1.51 18.45 -3.36
C GLU A 9 0.50 17.40 -2.91
N ARG A 10 -0.10 17.65 -1.75
CA ARG A 10 -1.16 16.82 -1.20
C ARG A 10 -2.38 16.87 -2.12
N ARG A 11 -2.97 15.71 -2.40
CA ARG A 11 -4.15 15.67 -3.28
C ARG A 11 -5.37 16.24 -2.55
N PRO A 12 -6.23 17.02 -3.23
CA PRO A 12 -7.52 17.40 -2.67
C PRO A 12 -8.29 16.17 -2.19
N GLY A 13 -8.80 16.20 -0.95
CA GLY A 13 -9.52 15.06 -0.37
C GLY A 13 -8.67 13.97 0.28
N ASP A 14 -7.33 14.11 0.30
CA ASP A 14 -6.49 13.17 1.05
C ASP A 14 -6.97 13.09 2.51
N VAL A 15 -6.81 11.94 3.14
CA VAL A 15 -7.06 11.73 4.57
C VAL A 15 -5.71 11.58 5.27
N ARG A 16 -5.42 12.43 6.26
CA ARG A 16 -4.09 12.42 6.92
C ARG A 16 -3.88 11.23 7.85
N ARG A 17 -4.97 10.71 8.43
CA ARG A 17 -4.92 9.58 9.35
C ARG A 17 -6.22 8.80 9.21
N PHE A 18 -6.08 7.52 8.92
CA PHE A 18 -7.18 6.57 8.91
C PHE A 18 -6.84 5.45 9.88
N THR A 19 -7.65 5.33 10.93
CA THR A 19 -7.49 4.31 11.97
C THR A 19 -8.84 3.68 12.24
N LEU A 20 -8.85 2.38 12.49
CA LEU A 20 -10.06 1.65 12.86
C LEU A 20 -9.83 0.85 14.13
N ASP A 21 -10.88 0.72 14.94
CA ASP A 21 -10.96 -0.24 16.03
C ASP A 21 -11.73 -1.48 15.53
N CYS A 22 -11.10 -2.65 15.62
CA CYS A 22 -11.68 -3.91 15.18
C CYS A 22 -12.35 -4.71 16.31
N ALA A 23 -12.48 -4.16 17.53
CA ALA A 23 -13.09 -4.84 18.67
C ALA A 23 -14.54 -5.32 18.44
N LYS A 24 -15.27 -4.72 17.49
CA LYS A 24 -16.60 -5.21 17.10
C LYS A 24 -16.52 -6.53 16.33
N ALA A 25 -15.56 -6.67 15.42
CA ALA A 25 -15.37 -7.88 14.63
C ALA A 25 -14.93 -9.06 15.52
N ASP A 26 -14.07 -8.81 16.50
CA ASP A 26 -13.69 -9.80 17.51
C ASP A 26 -14.91 -10.27 18.32
N ARG A 27 -15.69 -9.35 18.88
CA ARG A 27 -16.86 -9.70 19.72
C ARG A 27 -17.98 -10.41 18.98
N VAL A 28 -18.28 -9.99 17.74
CA VAL A 28 -19.45 -10.47 17.00
C VAL A 28 -19.12 -11.69 16.13
N LEU A 29 -17.89 -11.76 15.62
CA LEU A 29 -17.50 -12.78 14.64
C LEU A 29 -16.39 -13.69 15.17
N GLY A 30 -15.81 -13.42 16.35
CA GLY A 30 -14.58 -14.08 16.80
C GLY A 30 -13.37 -13.77 15.92
N TRP A 31 -13.48 -12.74 15.08
CA TRP A 31 -12.47 -12.46 14.07
C TRP A 31 -11.33 -11.63 14.63
N ARG A 32 -10.10 -12.04 14.35
CA ARG A 32 -8.88 -11.30 14.65
C ARG A 32 -7.95 -11.32 13.44
N PRO A 33 -7.12 -10.28 13.24
CA PRO A 33 -6.11 -10.30 12.19
C PRO A 33 -5.14 -11.45 12.44
N ALA A 34 -5.06 -12.38 11.50
CA ALA A 34 -4.15 -13.53 11.60
C ALA A 34 -2.70 -13.16 11.28
N THR A 35 -2.50 -12.10 10.47
CA THR A 35 -1.17 -11.68 10.01
C THR A 35 -0.82 -10.31 10.60
N PRO A 36 0.29 -10.18 11.34
CA PRO A 36 0.81 -8.89 11.78
C PRO A 36 1.16 -7.98 10.60
N PHE A 37 1.01 -6.67 10.78
CA PHE A 37 1.25 -5.69 9.72
C PHE A 37 2.64 -5.83 9.06
N ALA A 38 3.69 -5.94 9.87
CA ALA A 38 5.07 -6.05 9.37
C ALA A 38 5.26 -7.31 8.50
N ASP A 39 4.60 -8.41 8.85
CA ASP A 39 4.70 -9.66 8.10
C ASP A 39 3.90 -9.58 6.79
N GLY A 40 2.69 -9.03 6.83
CA GLY A 40 1.88 -8.81 5.63
C GLY A 40 2.58 -7.88 4.63
N LEU A 41 3.22 -6.81 5.12
CA LEU A 41 3.99 -5.89 4.28
C LEU A 41 5.16 -6.60 3.60
N ARG A 42 5.93 -7.39 4.34
CA ARG A 42 7.05 -8.18 3.79
C ARG A 42 6.57 -9.16 2.71
N GLN A 43 5.53 -9.94 3.01
CA GLN A 43 4.96 -10.91 2.06
C GLN A 43 4.48 -10.24 0.77
N THR A 44 3.86 -9.06 0.89
CA THR A 44 3.36 -8.27 -0.24
C THR A 44 4.51 -7.80 -1.12
N VAL A 45 5.56 -7.21 -0.53
CA VAL A 45 6.74 -6.76 -1.28
C VAL A 45 7.41 -7.93 -1.99
N ASP A 46 7.57 -9.07 -1.31
CA ASP A 46 8.20 -10.25 -1.91
C ASP A 46 7.37 -10.85 -3.05
N HIS A 47 6.04 -10.78 -2.95
CA HIS A 47 5.16 -11.17 -4.05
C HIS A 47 5.42 -10.32 -5.30
N TYR A 48 5.46 -8.99 -5.17
CA TYR A 48 5.76 -8.11 -6.29
C TYR A 48 7.17 -8.30 -6.84
N ARG A 49 8.17 -8.56 -5.99
CA ARG A 49 9.53 -8.89 -6.45
C ARG A 49 9.56 -10.14 -7.31
N ARG A 50 8.76 -11.16 -6.98
CA ARG A 50 8.66 -12.40 -7.78
C ARG A 50 7.91 -12.21 -9.09
N GLN A 51 6.96 -11.28 -9.14
CA GLN A 51 6.13 -11.02 -10.33
C GLN A 51 6.65 -9.89 -11.23
N ALA A 52 7.68 -9.16 -10.81
CA ALA A 52 8.19 -8.01 -11.55
C ALA A 52 8.70 -8.45 -12.94
N ASP A 53 7.90 -8.16 -13.96
CA ASP A 53 8.37 -7.99 -15.34
C ASP A 53 8.92 -6.55 -15.46
N PRO A 54 10.24 -6.37 -15.64
CA PRO A 54 10.84 -5.05 -15.75
C PRO A 54 10.26 -4.20 -16.90
N ARG A 55 9.55 -4.80 -17.87
CA ARG A 55 9.01 -4.10 -19.05
C ARG A 55 7.73 -3.31 -18.80
N ARG A 56 7.00 -3.54 -17.69
CA ARG A 56 5.71 -2.88 -17.42
C ARG A 56 5.83 -1.42 -16.94
N TYR A 57 7.01 -0.96 -16.55
CA TYR A 57 7.18 0.40 -16.01
C TYR A 57 7.51 1.46 -17.07
N VAL A 58 7.90 1.05 -18.28
CA VAL A 58 8.37 1.97 -19.33
C VAL A 58 7.22 2.54 -20.17
N GLU A 59 6.02 1.96 -20.08
CA GLU A 59 4.81 2.38 -20.83
C GLU A 59 3.73 3.00 -19.94
N ALA A 60 4.03 3.33 -18.68
CA ALA A 60 3.09 4.06 -17.84
C ALA A 60 2.91 5.47 -18.44
N THR A 61 1.78 5.67 -19.13
CA THR A 61 1.29 6.95 -19.67
C THR A 61 1.71 8.10 -18.76
N PRO A 62 2.27 9.21 -19.30
CA PRO A 62 2.64 10.34 -18.47
C PRO A 62 1.42 10.75 -17.65
N ILE A 63 1.56 10.72 -16.33
CA ILE A 63 0.56 11.25 -15.41
C ILE A 63 0.48 12.74 -15.73
N VAL A 64 -0.49 13.13 -16.55
CA VAL A 64 -0.76 14.53 -16.85
C VAL A 64 -1.33 15.15 -15.58
N PHE A 65 -0.53 15.98 -14.92
CA PHE A 65 -1.02 16.84 -13.85
C PHE A 65 -1.82 17.97 -14.52
N HIS A 66 -3.14 17.97 -14.29
CA HIS A 66 -4.02 19.10 -14.62
C HIS A 66 -4.09 20.06 -13.44
#